data_AF-A0A0R1MDH0-F1
#
_entry.id   AF-A0A0R1MDH0-F1
#
_cell.length_a   1.000
_cell.length_b   1.000
_cell.length_c   1.000
_cell.angle_alpha   90.00
_cell.angle_beta   90.00
_cell.angle_gamma   90.00
#
_symmetry.space_group_name_H-M   'P 1'
#
loop_
_entity.id
_entity.type
_entity.pdbx_description
1 polymer ?
#
loop_
_entity_poly.entity_id
_entity_poly.type
_entity_poly.pdbx_seq_one_letter_code
_entity_poly.pdbx_strand_id
1 'polypeptide(L)'
;MNNTAIEKTEARVEKDTVWRVSNQENGHFLDVVFCKELENTMKNKRNFSFNRFESEQLNNLHSLVSNLDENFKLILDENVIGIDYLPLSSEDAADLVEAL
;
A
#
# COMPACT_ATOMS: atom_id res chain seq x y z
N MET A 1 -6.01 -18.01 11.56
CA MET A 1 -6.67 -17.28 10.46
C MET A 1 -6.43 -15.82 10.80
N ASN A 2 -5.44 -15.18 10.18
CA ASN A 2 -5.14 -13.78 10.49
C ASN A 2 -6.33 -12.96 10.04
N ASN A 3 -7.07 -12.39 10.97
CA ASN A 3 -8.23 -11.54 10.68
C ASN A 3 -7.73 -10.17 10.22
N THR A 4 -7.25 -10.09 8.99
CA THR A 4 -6.85 -8.83 8.37
C THR A 4 -8.03 -8.23 7.61
N ALA A 5 -8.38 -6.99 7.91
CA ALA A 5 -9.38 -6.22 7.17
C ALA A 5 -8.66 -5.24 6.23
N ILE A 6 -9.09 -5.17 4.97
CA ILE A 6 -8.60 -4.21 3.98
C ILE A 6 -9.74 -3.27 3.64
N GLU A 7 -9.57 -1.98 3.95
CA GLU A 7 -10.59 -0.96 3.78
C GLU A 7 -10.05 0.24 3.02
N LYS A 8 -10.80 0.73 2.04
CA LYS A 8 -10.44 1.95 1.30
C LYS A 8 -10.97 3.17 2.05
N THR A 9 -10.08 4.03 2.54
CA THR A 9 -10.46 5.11 3.46
C THR A 9 -10.83 6.40 2.73
N GLU A 10 -10.05 6.79 1.71
CA GLU A 10 -10.41 7.89 0.80
C GLU A 10 -9.76 7.65 -0.59
N ALA A 11 -10.55 7.89 -1.65
CA ALA A 11 -10.04 8.17 -2.99
C ALA A 11 -10.91 9.26 -3.60
N ARG A 12 -10.56 10.52 -3.31
CA ARG A 12 -11.11 11.65 -4.07
C ARG A 12 -10.32 11.76 -5.37
N VAL A 13 -10.96 12.23 -6.44
CA VAL A 13 -10.34 12.29 -7.79
C VAL A 13 -8.99 13.01 -7.80
N GLU A 14 -8.80 13.98 -6.91
CA GLU A 14 -7.60 14.83 -6.79
C GLU A 14 -6.69 14.49 -5.59
N LYS A 15 -6.96 13.40 -4.86
CA LYS A 15 -6.17 13.01 -3.68
C LYS A 15 -5.54 11.63 -3.86
N ASP A 16 -4.53 11.37 -3.04
CA ASP A 16 -3.93 10.05 -2.91
C ASP A 16 -4.98 9.01 -2.51
N THR A 17 -4.77 7.79 -2.99
CA THR A 17 -5.62 6.68 -2.61
C THR A 17 -5.07 6.03 -1.36
N VAL A 18 -5.87 6.00 -0.30
CA VAL A 18 -5.47 5.38 0.98
C VAL A 18 -6.23 4.09 1.20
N TRP A 19 -5.47 3.02 1.45
CA TRP A 19 -5.97 1.74 1.90
C TRP A 19 -5.46 1.47 3.30
N ARG A 20 -6.38 1.17 4.21
CA ARG A 20 -6.05 0.71 5.54
C ARG A 20 -6.06 -0.82 5.55
N VAL A 21 -4.94 -1.39 5.95
CA VAL A 21 -4.80 -2.83 6.20
C VAL A 21 -4.69 -3.01 7.71
N SER A 22 -5.77 -3.43 8.35
CA SER A 22 -5.88 -3.57 9.81
C SER A 22 -5.77 -5.02 10.23
N ASN A 23 -4.96 -5.32 11.23
CA ASN A 23 -4.98 -6.60 11.92
C ASN A 23 -5.97 -6.52 13.10
N GLN A 24 -7.06 -7.29 13.00
CA GLN A 24 -8.12 -7.27 14.01
C GLN A 24 -7.73 -7.97 15.31
N GLU A 25 -6.66 -8.76 15.34
CA GLU A 25 -6.21 -9.47 16.55
C GLU A 25 -5.42 -8.55 17.49
N ASN A 26 -4.55 -7.69 16.95
CA ASN A 26 -3.75 -6.75 17.73
C ASN A 26 -4.35 -5.32 17.74
N GLY A 27 -5.27 -5.02 16.83
CA GLY A 27 -5.89 -3.69 16.70
C GLY A 27 -5.00 -2.65 15.99
N HIS A 28 -3.85 -3.08 15.46
CA HIS A 28 -2.91 -2.22 14.72
C HIS A 28 -3.21 -2.23 13.23
N PHE A 29 -2.77 -1.18 12.53
CA PHE A 29 -3.01 -1.05 11.10
C PHE A 29 -1.81 -0.44 10.36
N LEU A 30 -1.78 -0.72 9.05
CA LEU A 30 -0.93 -0.08 8.07
C LEU A 30 -1.78 0.72 7.09
N ASP A 31 -1.58 2.03 7.05
CA ASP A 31 -2.15 2.89 6.01
C ASP A 31 -1.23 2.89 4.78
N VAL A 32 -1.65 2.24 3.72
CA VAL A 32 -0.96 2.18 2.42
C VAL A 32 -1.48 3.32 1.55
N VAL A 33 -0.62 4.31 1.29
CA VAL A 33 -0.93 5.53 0.54
C VAL A 33 -0.34 5.40 -0.87
N PHE A 34 -1.19 5.25 -1.88
CA PHE A 34 -0.78 5.32 -3.27
C PHE A 34 -0.86 6.76 -3.75
N CYS A 35 0.29 7.34 -4.07
CA CYS A 35 0.36 8.73 -4.54
C CYS A 35 -0.39 8.89 -5.87
N LYS A 36 -1.12 10.00 -6.01
CA LYS A 36 -1.91 10.26 -7.21
C LYS A 36 -1.06 10.34 -8.48
N GLU A 37 0.15 10.88 -8.35
CA GLU A 37 1.12 10.96 -9.44
C GLU A 37 1.51 9.57 -9.96
N LEU A 38 1.83 8.63 -9.05
CA LEU A 38 2.12 7.24 -9.39
C LEU A 38 0.94 6.59 -10.14
N GLU A 39 -0.28 6.77 -9.63
CA GLU A 39 -1.50 6.27 -10.30
C GLU A 39 -1.62 6.81 -11.73
N ASN A 40 -1.46 8.12 -11.90
CA ASN A 40 -1.59 8.79 -13.19
C ASN A 40 -0.51 8.32 -14.17
N THR A 41 0.75 8.23 -13.73
CA THR A 41 1.84 7.80 -14.60
C THR A 41 1.67 6.36 -15.03
N MET A 42 1.30 5.45 -14.11
CA MET A 42 1.03 4.05 -14.46
C MET A 42 -0.13 3.92 -15.45
N LYS A 43 -1.21 4.69 -15.28
CA LYS A 43 -2.36 4.71 -16.22
C LYS A 43 -1.99 5.24 -17.60
N ASN A 44 -1.01 6.13 -17.69
CA ASN A 44 -0.52 6.69 -18.95
C ASN A 44 0.50 5.78 -19.67
N LYS A 45 1.14 4.82 -18.98
CA LYS A 45 2.05 3.86 -19.63
C LYS A 45 1.28 2.67 -20.21
N ARG A 46 1.58 2.32 -21.48
CA ARG A 46 1.04 1.11 -22.10
C ARG A 46 1.48 -0.14 -21.32
N ASN A 47 0.57 -1.12 -21.25
CA ASN A 47 0.76 -2.44 -20.64
C ASN A 47 0.87 -2.46 -19.11
N PHE A 48 0.68 -1.33 -18.43
CA PHE A 48 0.58 -1.28 -16.98
C PHE A 48 -0.88 -1.13 -16.55
N SER A 49 -1.22 -1.72 -15.40
CA SER A 49 -2.54 -1.62 -14.79
C SER A 49 -2.35 -1.24 -13.32
N PHE A 50 -2.69 0.00 -12.99
CA PHE A 50 -2.62 0.49 -11.62
C PHE A 50 -3.47 -0.36 -10.67
N ASN A 51 -4.69 -0.73 -11.06
CA ASN A 51 -5.57 -1.54 -10.20
C ASN A 51 -4.98 -2.94 -9.91
N ARG A 52 -4.26 -3.51 -10.88
CA ARG A 52 -3.56 -4.79 -10.68
C ARG A 52 -2.41 -4.62 -9.70
N PHE A 53 -1.58 -3.59 -9.92
CA PHE A 53 -0.47 -3.26 -9.03
C PHE A 53 -0.95 -2.98 -7.60
N GLU A 54 -1.99 -2.16 -7.43
CA GLU A 54 -2.62 -1.85 -6.14
C GLU A 54 -3.05 -3.14 -5.42
N SER A 55 -3.73 -4.04 -6.12
CA SER A 55 -4.18 -5.33 -5.56
C SER A 55 -3.01 -6.23 -5.18
N GLU A 56 -1.99 -6.34 -6.04
CA GLU A 56 -0.80 -7.15 -5.77
C GLU A 56 0.00 -6.59 -4.58
N GLN A 57 0.15 -5.27 -4.49
CA GLN A 57 0.81 -4.60 -3.39
C GLN A 57 0.10 -4.87 -2.05
N LEU A 58 -1.23 -4.71 -1.99
CA LEU A 58 -1.99 -4.98 -0.78
C LEU A 58 -1.87 -6.44 -0.33
N ASN A 59 -1.85 -7.39 -1.28
CA ASN A 59 -1.63 -8.80 -0.97
C ASN A 59 -0.23 -9.06 -0.40
N ASN A 60 0.81 -8.44 -0.96
CA ASN A 60 2.18 -8.57 -0.47
C ASN A 60 2.36 -7.98 0.94
N LEU A 61 1.61 -6.94 1.28
CA LEU A 61 1.70 -6.28 2.59
C LEU A 61 0.90 -7.02 3.69
N HIS A 62 0.03 -7.95 3.34
CA HIS A 62 -0.79 -8.68 4.31
C HIS A 62 0.05 -9.42 5.38
N SER A 63 1.20 -9.98 4.99
CA SER A 63 2.16 -10.61 5.91
C SER A 63 2.83 -9.60 6.84
N LEU A 64 3.08 -8.38 6.38
CA LEU A 64 3.70 -7.32 7.18
C LEU A 64 2.78 -6.90 8.34
N VAL A 65 1.49 -6.70 8.05
CA VAL A 65 0.49 -6.25 9.06
C VAL A 65 0.29 -7.27 10.19
N SER A 66 0.56 -8.54 9.92
CA SER A 66 0.42 -9.61 10.92
C SER A 66 1.39 -9.46 12.11
N ASN A 67 2.51 -8.76 11.92
CA ASN A 67 3.57 -8.61 12.92
C ASN A 67 3.74 -7.17 13.43
N LEU A 68 2.80 -6.26 13.12
CA LEU A 68 2.90 -4.88 13.59
C LEU A 68 2.64 -4.76 15.09
N ASP A 69 3.44 -3.95 15.75
CA ASP A 69 3.39 -3.58 17.16
C ASP A 69 2.84 -2.16 17.40
N GLU A 70 2.80 -1.35 16.35
CA GLU A 70 2.24 0.01 16.34
C GLU A 70 1.44 0.28 15.05
N ASN A 71 0.87 1.48 14.94
CA ASN A 71 0.22 1.91 13.70
C ASN A 71 1.25 2.57 12.79
N PHE A 72 1.22 2.20 11.51
CA PHE A 72 2.18 2.68 10.53
C PHE A 72 1.49 3.22 9.29
N LYS A 73 2.24 3.99 8.51
CA LYS A 73 1.89 4.36 7.13
C LYS A 73 3.01 3.95 6.18
N LEU A 74 2.65 3.61 4.96
CA LEU A 74 3.56 3.35 3.85
C LEU A 74 3.15 4.23 2.67
N ILE A 75 4.03 5.11 2.24
CA ILE A 75 3.79 6.01 1.10
C ILE A 75 4.44 5.42 -0.14
N LEU A 76 3.63 5.12 -1.15
CA LEU A 76 4.06 4.56 -2.42
C LEU A 76 4.00 5.66 -3.49
N ASP A 77 5.18 6.18 -3.82
CA ASP A 77 5.40 7.12 -4.92
C ASP A 77 6.29 6.49 -6.01
N GLU A 78 6.62 7.25 -7.05
CA GLU A 78 7.51 6.78 -8.11
C GLU A 78 8.96 6.55 -7.66
N ASN A 79 9.42 7.23 -6.61
CA ASN A 79 10.78 7.08 -6.10
C ASN A 79 10.93 5.74 -5.37
N VAL A 80 9.89 5.34 -4.65
CA VAL A 80 9.82 4.08 -3.91
C VAL A 80 9.62 2.89 -4.85
N ILE A 81 8.69 3.00 -5.79
CA ILE A 81 8.31 1.89 -6.68
C ILE A 81 9.23 1.73 -7.89
N GLY A 82 9.87 2.83 -8.31
CA GLY A 82 10.72 2.87 -9.48
C GLY A 82 9.96 2.72 -10.81
N ILE A 83 10.72 2.65 -11.90
CA ILE A 83 10.18 2.75 -13.27
C ILE A 83 9.50 1.47 -13.78
N ASP A 84 9.79 0.34 -13.15
CA ASP A 84 9.30 -1.00 -13.51
C ASP A 84 7.93 -1.32 -12.89
N TYR A 85 7.47 -0.48 -11.96
CA TYR A 85 6.18 -0.62 -11.27
C TYR A 85 5.94 -1.99 -10.65
N LEU A 86 6.98 -2.54 -10.03
CA LEU A 86 6.90 -3.81 -9.33
C LEU A 86 6.42 -3.56 -7.90
N PRO A 87 5.44 -4.35 -7.40
CA PRO A 87 5.05 -4.31 -6.00
C PRO A 87 6.24 -4.61 -5.09
N LEU A 88 6.32 -3.91 -3.97
CA LEU A 88 7.32 -4.17 -2.95
C LEU A 88 7.07 -5.52 -2.29
N SER A 89 8.16 -6.18 -1.88
CA SER A 89 8.07 -7.30 -0.95
C SER A 89 7.71 -6.80 0.45
N SER A 90 7.25 -7.70 1.33
CA SER A 90 6.99 -7.34 2.73
C SER A 90 8.25 -6.87 3.46
N GLU A 91 9.42 -7.40 3.08
CA GLU A 91 10.72 -7.07 3.66
C GLU A 91 11.14 -5.65 3.26
N ASP A 92 11.10 -5.33 1.97
CA ASP A 92 11.44 -3.99 1.47
C ASP A 92 10.46 -2.93 2.00
N ALA A 93 9.18 -3.29 2.13
CA ALA A 93 8.17 -2.41 2.69
C ALA A 93 8.39 -2.13 4.19
N ALA A 94 8.92 -3.10 4.95
CA ALA A 94 9.19 -2.94 6.38
C ALA A 94 10.25 -1.86 6.67
N ASP A 95 11.20 -1.65 5.76
CA ASP A 95 12.21 -0.59 5.90
C ASP A 95 11.68 0.80 5.53
N LEU A 96 10.49 0.87 4.92
CA LEU A 96 9.89 2.09 4.38
C LEU A 96 8.65 2.56 5.15
N VAL A 97 8.19 1.79 6.14
CA VAL A 97 7.07 2.21 6.97
C VAL A 97 7.47 3.33 7.94
N GLU A 98 6.55 4.26 8.15
CA GLU A 98 6.68 5.35 9.12
C GLU A 98 5.63 5.18 10.22
N ALA A 99 6.04 5.30 11.49
CA ALA A 99 5.11 5.26 12.62
C ALA A 99 4.14 6.45 12.61
N LEU A 100 2.92 6.25 13.10
CA LEU A 100 1.82 7.24 13.14
C LEU A 100 1.60 7.84 14.54
#